data_AF-W7KVM4-F1
#
_entry.id   AF-W7KVM4-F1
#
_cell.length_a   1.000
_cell.length_b   1.000
_cell.length_c   1.000
_cell.angle_alpha   90.00
_cell.angle_beta   90.00
_cell.angle_gamma   90.00
#
_symmetry.space_group_name_H-M   'P 1'
#
loop_
_entity.id
_entity.type
_entity.pdbx_description
1 polymer ?
#
loop_
_entity_poly.entity_id
_entity_poly.type
_entity_poly.pdbx_seq_one_letter_code
_entity_poly.pdbx_strand_id
1 'polypeptide(L)'
;MKSAKIGIDAGGSLLKMAFEEQDQIHYKRYPFDELQSSMNWLKMTAADAPIVLTGGKSEYLKKEFFQNALIVPEFESSGIGASYLLKQEGLSYGNFLLINIGTGTSICLNSGGKISRVSGSGIGGGTLMGLGRLLTGEKDFSSLVSLAGSGKAENADIMVKDIYSPSDPPIDGSLTASNFGKINDDQVSREDKAASLTNMIAETIVLLSTQAAVRHQIDDIIYIGSTLLHNAPLKHLLQKYTAMIGKNPVFIQNGAYCGALGALLSL
;
A
#
# COMPACT_ATOMS: atom_id res chain seq x y z
N MET A 1 -24.52 17.30 20.78
CA MET A 1 -24.04 16.33 19.77
C MET A 1 -22.52 16.41 19.78
N LYS A 2 -21.80 15.28 19.91
CA LYS A 2 -20.32 15.31 19.78
C LYS A 2 -20.01 15.89 18.39
N SER A 3 -19.17 16.93 18.34
CA SER A 3 -18.68 17.47 17.07
C SER A 3 -17.91 16.35 16.35
N ALA A 4 -18.12 16.21 15.04
CA ALA A 4 -17.43 15.21 14.25
C ALA A 4 -15.91 15.47 14.32
N LYS A 5 -15.10 14.45 14.59
CA LYS A 5 -13.63 14.57 14.49
C LYS A 5 -13.18 14.07 13.13
N ILE A 6 -12.14 14.69 12.56
CA ILE A 6 -11.69 14.37 11.20
C ILE A 6 -10.18 14.21 11.13
N GLY A 7 -9.74 13.05 10.65
CA GLY A 7 -8.35 12.80 10.29
C GLY A 7 -8.20 12.73 8.77
N ILE A 8 -7.17 13.39 8.22
CA ILE A 8 -6.92 13.45 6.78
C ILE A 8 -5.48 13.04 6.50
N ASP A 9 -5.30 12.05 5.63
CA ASP A 9 -4.01 11.67 5.06
C ASP A 9 -3.95 12.14 3.61
N ALA A 10 -3.11 13.15 3.39
CA ALA A 10 -2.86 13.75 2.10
C ALA A 10 -1.57 13.22 1.47
N GLY A 11 -1.70 12.09 0.78
CA GLY A 11 -0.58 11.40 0.15
C GLY A 11 -0.12 12.02 -1.18
N GLY A 12 0.67 11.27 -1.93
CA GLY A 12 1.13 11.68 -3.27
C GLY A 12 0.00 11.64 -4.32
N SER A 13 -0.75 10.53 -4.34
CA SER A 13 -1.76 10.23 -5.38
C SER A 13 -3.22 10.34 -4.92
N LEU A 14 -3.50 10.14 -3.63
CA LEU A 14 -4.86 10.12 -3.09
C LEU A 14 -4.95 10.87 -1.77
N LEU A 15 -6.08 11.53 -1.56
CA LEU A 15 -6.54 12.02 -0.27
C LEU A 15 -7.38 10.94 0.40
N LYS A 16 -7.12 10.65 1.68
CA LYS A 16 -7.90 9.71 2.48
C LYS A 16 -8.39 10.41 3.74
N MET A 17 -9.62 10.15 4.14
CA MET A 17 -10.26 10.77 5.30
C MET A 17 -10.92 9.72 6.18
N ALA A 18 -10.85 9.95 7.49
CA ALA A 18 -11.58 9.23 8.52
C ALA A 18 -12.42 10.24 9.31
N PHE A 19 -13.71 9.95 9.50
CA PHE A 19 -14.68 10.77 10.21
C PHE A 19 -15.18 9.99 11.41
N GLU A 20 -15.22 10.60 12.60
CA GLU A 20 -15.89 10.02 13.76
C GLU A 20 -17.21 10.75 14.02
N GLU A 21 -18.33 10.04 13.86
CA GLU A 21 -19.67 10.53 14.19
C GLU A 21 -20.39 9.48 15.04
N GLN A 22 -20.93 9.89 16.20
CA GLN A 22 -21.68 9.01 17.11
C GLN A 22 -20.94 7.70 17.46
N ASP A 23 -19.63 7.81 17.73
CA ASP A 23 -18.73 6.68 18.04
C ASP A 23 -18.58 5.66 16.90
N GLN A 24 -18.98 6.02 15.67
CA GLN A 24 -18.73 5.27 14.44
C GLN A 24 -17.69 5.98 13.56
N ILE A 25 -16.84 5.19 12.91
CA ILE A 25 -15.82 5.69 12.01
C ILE A 25 -16.21 5.44 10.56
N HIS A 26 -16.25 6.50 9.76
CA HIS A 26 -16.52 6.45 8.34
C HIS A 26 -15.27 6.81 7.54
N TYR A 27 -15.11 6.23 6.36
CA TYR A 27 -13.93 6.44 5.51
C TYR A 27 -14.33 6.99 4.14
N LYS A 28 -13.57 7.96 3.64
CA LYS A 28 -13.68 8.44 2.26
C LYS A 28 -12.32 8.62 1.61
N ARG A 29 -12.25 8.44 0.30
CA ARG A 29 -11.04 8.70 -0.50
C ARG A 29 -11.39 9.52 -1.72
N TYR A 30 -10.48 10.39 -2.12
CA TYR A 30 -10.62 11.24 -3.30
C TYR A 30 -9.30 11.27 -4.06
N PRO A 31 -9.34 11.27 -5.40
CA PRO A 31 -8.18 11.61 -6.20
C PRO A 31 -7.86 13.12 -6.05
N PHE A 32 -6.60 13.49 -6.28
CA PHE A 32 -6.13 14.86 -6.00
C PHE A 32 -6.64 15.93 -6.97
N ASP A 33 -7.07 15.53 -8.17
CA ASP A 33 -7.81 16.38 -9.10
C ASP A 33 -9.14 16.87 -8.50
N GLU A 34 -9.75 16.10 -7.60
CA GLU A 34 -10.95 16.48 -6.84
C GLU A 34 -10.64 17.16 -5.49
N LEU A 35 -9.38 17.54 -5.22
CA LEU A 35 -9.00 18.09 -3.92
C LEU A 35 -9.81 19.35 -3.57
N GLN A 36 -9.88 20.32 -4.48
CA GLN A 36 -10.51 21.62 -4.21
C GLN A 36 -11.99 21.47 -3.86
N SER A 37 -12.73 20.70 -4.66
CA SER A 37 -14.16 20.44 -4.43
C SER A 37 -14.39 19.69 -3.12
N SER A 38 -13.55 18.67 -2.84
CA SER A 38 -13.63 17.88 -1.60
C SER A 38 -13.36 18.72 -0.36
N MET A 39 -12.37 19.61 -0.39
CA MET A 39 -12.01 20.46 0.75
C MET A 39 -13.01 21.60 0.96
N ASN A 40 -13.57 22.16 -0.12
CA ASN A 40 -14.65 23.15 -0.02
C ASN A 40 -15.92 22.52 0.58
N TRP A 41 -16.29 21.32 0.14
CA TRP A 41 -17.40 20.57 0.74
C TRP A 41 -17.17 20.33 2.23
N LEU A 42 -15.95 19.94 2.62
CA LEU A 42 -15.61 19.70 4.02
C LEU A 42 -15.72 20.98 4.87
N LYS A 43 -15.20 22.11 4.37
CA LYS A 43 -15.34 23.42 5.03
C LYS A 43 -16.80 23.81 5.24
N MET A 44 -17.69 23.51 4.29
CA MET A 44 -19.11 23.86 4.39
C MET A 44 -19.89 22.95 5.34
N THR A 45 -19.54 21.66 5.38
CA THR A 45 -20.32 20.65 6.10
C THR A 45 -19.81 20.35 7.51
N ALA A 46 -18.55 20.63 7.79
CA ALA A 46 -17.88 20.32 9.05
C ALA A 46 -16.97 21.48 9.50
N ALA A 47 -17.46 22.73 9.39
CA ALA A 47 -16.68 23.94 9.66
C ALA A 47 -16.02 23.97 11.06
N ASP A 48 -16.71 23.43 12.07
CA ASP A 48 -16.27 23.42 13.47
C ASP A 48 -15.67 22.08 13.92
N ALA A 49 -15.47 21.14 12.99
CA ALA A 49 -14.87 19.85 13.29
C ALA A 49 -13.36 20.03 13.57
N PRO A 50 -12.82 19.49 14.67
CA PRO A 50 -11.37 19.41 14.85
C PRO A 50 -10.77 18.52 13.74
N ILE A 51 -9.77 19.06 13.05
CA ILE A 51 -9.08 18.42 11.92
C ILE A 51 -7.62 18.18 12.28
N VAL A 52 -7.16 16.95 12.02
CA VAL A 52 -5.74 16.58 12.07
C VAL A 52 -5.31 16.06 10.71
N LEU A 53 -4.16 16.54 10.27
CA LEU A 53 -3.60 16.26 8.95
C LEU A 53 -2.35 15.39 9.08
N THR A 54 -2.14 14.54 8.09
CA THR A 54 -0.90 13.82 7.89
C THR A 54 -0.64 13.62 6.40
N GLY A 55 0.47 12.97 6.06
CA GLY A 55 0.90 12.75 4.68
C GLY A 55 1.67 13.93 4.08
N GLY A 56 2.39 13.67 2.99
CA GLY A 56 3.32 14.61 2.37
C GLY A 56 2.74 15.95 1.89
N LYS A 57 1.41 16.04 1.69
CA LYS A 57 0.73 17.30 1.30
C LYS A 57 -0.03 18.00 2.43
N SER A 58 0.10 17.52 3.66
CA SER A 58 -0.56 18.10 4.85
C SER A 58 -0.28 19.60 5.04
N GLU A 59 0.96 20.05 4.82
CA GLU A 59 1.33 21.48 4.90
C GLU A 59 0.57 22.36 3.91
N TYR A 60 0.37 21.88 2.69
CA TYR A 60 -0.42 22.59 1.69
C TYR A 60 -1.88 22.71 2.14
N LEU A 61 -2.48 21.61 2.60
CA LEU A 61 -3.86 21.60 3.09
C LEU A 61 -4.05 22.50 4.31
N LYS A 62 -3.09 22.53 5.23
CA LYS A 62 -3.13 23.41 6.39
C LYS A 62 -3.19 24.87 5.96
N LYS A 63 -2.33 25.30 5.04
CA LYS A 63 -2.24 26.69 4.59
C LYS A 63 -3.50 27.15 3.83
N GLU A 64 -3.96 26.34 2.89
CA GLU A 64 -5.06 26.70 2.00
C GLU A 64 -6.45 26.48 2.63
N PHE A 65 -6.59 25.43 3.44
CA PHE A 65 -7.89 24.97 3.91
C PHE A 65 -8.08 25.03 5.42
N PHE A 66 -7.12 24.55 6.20
CA PHE A 66 -7.31 24.32 7.64
C PHE A 66 -6.18 24.90 8.47
N GLN A 67 -6.14 26.24 8.58
CA GLN A 67 -5.02 26.96 9.20
C GLN A 67 -4.74 26.55 10.66
N ASN A 68 -5.79 26.13 11.38
CA ASN A 68 -5.71 25.69 12.76
C ASN A 68 -5.50 24.18 12.94
N ALA A 69 -5.41 23.41 11.85
CA ALA A 69 -5.25 21.97 11.95
C ALA A 69 -3.86 21.59 12.49
N LEU A 70 -3.84 20.53 13.30
CA LEU A 70 -2.58 19.91 13.74
C LEU A 70 -2.04 19.02 12.61
N ILE A 71 -0.72 18.95 12.49
CA ILE A 71 -0.04 18.02 11.57
C ILE A 71 0.68 16.99 12.43
N VAL A 72 0.47 15.71 12.12
CA VAL A 72 1.12 14.59 12.81
C VAL A 72 1.95 13.75 11.83
N PRO A 73 3.01 13.07 12.28
CA PRO A 73 3.86 12.26 11.41
C PRO A 73 3.11 11.11 10.74
N GLU A 74 3.36 10.90 9.44
CA GLU A 74 2.64 9.91 8.61
C GLU A 74 2.89 8.46 9.06
N PHE A 75 4.12 8.12 9.43
CA PHE A 75 4.46 6.76 9.81
C PHE A 75 3.85 6.39 11.16
N GLU A 76 3.92 7.29 12.14
CA GLU A 76 3.27 7.12 13.44
C GLU A 76 1.75 6.98 13.27
N SER A 77 1.14 7.89 12.49
CA SER A 77 -0.30 7.83 12.20
C SER A 77 -0.68 6.51 11.55
N SER A 78 0.07 6.06 10.54
CA SER A 78 -0.19 4.77 9.88
C SER A 78 -0.11 3.60 10.85
N GLY A 79 0.84 3.60 11.78
CA GLY A 79 0.96 2.52 12.76
C GLY A 79 -0.09 2.57 13.87
N ILE A 80 -0.49 3.76 14.33
CA ILE A 80 -1.62 3.92 15.27
C ILE A 80 -2.91 3.40 14.62
N GLY A 81 -3.20 3.82 13.39
CA GLY A 81 -4.38 3.37 12.66
C GLY A 81 -4.37 1.86 12.39
N ALA A 82 -3.22 1.30 12.01
CA ALA A 82 -3.09 -0.15 11.81
C ALA A 82 -3.32 -0.93 13.11
N SER A 83 -2.73 -0.47 14.22
CA SER A 83 -2.90 -1.12 15.53
C SER A 83 -4.36 -1.06 16.01
N TYR A 84 -5.06 0.05 15.75
CA TYR A 84 -6.48 0.18 16.03
C TYR A 84 -7.31 -0.84 15.22
N LEU A 85 -7.10 -0.90 13.91
CA LEU A 85 -7.87 -1.81 13.03
C LEU A 85 -7.59 -3.28 13.33
N LEU A 86 -6.33 -3.64 13.58
CA LEU A 86 -5.96 -4.99 14.02
C LEU A 86 -6.76 -5.40 15.26
N LYS A 87 -6.83 -4.51 16.26
CA LYS A 87 -7.58 -4.76 17.50
C LYS A 87 -9.09 -4.92 17.24
N GLN A 88 -9.67 -4.16 16.32
CA GLN A 88 -11.08 -4.31 15.92
C GLN A 88 -11.36 -5.66 15.26
N GLU A 89 -10.38 -6.21 14.54
CA GLU A 89 -10.44 -7.54 13.94
C GLU A 89 -10.07 -8.68 14.91
N GLY A 90 -9.84 -8.38 16.20
CA GLY A 90 -9.45 -9.37 17.20
C GLY A 90 -7.99 -9.82 17.10
N LEU A 91 -7.16 -9.10 16.34
CA LEU A 91 -5.74 -9.38 16.17
C LEU A 91 -4.90 -8.45 17.05
N SER A 92 -3.86 -8.99 17.68
CA SER A 92 -2.93 -8.19 18.48
C SER A 92 -1.51 -8.74 18.33
N TYR A 93 -0.62 -7.90 17.82
CA TYR A 93 0.78 -8.22 17.61
C TYR A 93 1.64 -7.22 18.39
N GLY A 94 2.51 -7.72 19.28
CA GLY A 94 3.38 -6.86 20.09
C GLY A 94 4.46 -6.15 19.26
N ASN A 95 5.03 -6.86 18.28
CA ASN A 95 5.96 -6.32 17.30
C ASN A 95 5.57 -6.81 15.91
N PHE A 96 5.64 -5.94 14.92
CA PHE A 96 5.32 -6.31 13.54
C PHE A 96 5.97 -5.36 12.53
N LEU A 97 6.09 -5.79 11.28
CA LEU A 97 6.41 -4.88 10.18
C LEU A 97 5.13 -4.35 9.56
N LEU A 98 5.06 -3.04 9.39
CA LEU A 98 3.99 -2.38 8.66
C LEU A 98 4.52 -1.96 7.29
N ILE A 99 3.99 -2.58 6.24
CA ILE A 99 4.33 -2.33 4.85
C ILE A 99 3.23 -1.48 4.23
N ASN A 100 3.49 -0.18 4.09
CA ASN A 100 2.54 0.74 3.47
C ASN A 100 2.83 0.89 1.98
N ILE A 101 1.98 0.28 1.14
CA ILE A 101 2.06 0.29 -0.32
C ILE A 101 1.11 1.35 -0.87
N GLY A 102 1.63 2.57 -0.96
CA GLY A 102 0.97 3.74 -1.54
C GLY A 102 1.55 4.06 -2.91
N THR A 103 1.83 5.34 -3.17
CA THR A 103 2.53 5.75 -4.41
C THR A 103 3.90 5.08 -4.52
N GLY A 104 4.67 5.09 -3.43
CA GLY A 104 5.82 4.20 -3.21
C GLY A 104 5.53 3.24 -2.06
N THR A 105 6.56 2.55 -1.57
CA THR A 105 6.45 1.64 -0.42
C THR A 105 7.30 2.12 0.75
N SER A 106 6.71 2.20 1.94
CA SER A 106 7.42 2.40 3.20
C SER A 106 7.33 1.16 4.08
N ILE A 107 8.46 0.79 4.69
CA ILE A 107 8.59 -0.35 5.59
C ILE A 107 8.90 0.20 6.98
N CYS A 108 7.96 0.05 7.89
CA CYS A 108 8.08 0.49 9.26
C CYS A 108 8.09 -0.69 10.22
N LEU A 109 8.86 -0.58 11.29
CA LEU A 109 8.83 -1.49 12.42
C LEU A 109 7.92 -0.89 13.49
N ASN A 110 6.92 -1.64 13.92
CA ASN A 110 6.28 -1.45 15.21
C ASN A 110 7.03 -2.26 16.26
N SER A 111 7.59 -1.58 17.26
CA SER A 111 8.18 -2.21 18.44
C SER A 111 7.49 -1.72 19.70
N GLY A 112 6.61 -2.55 20.28
CA GLY A 112 5.86 -2.22 21.50
C GLY A 112 5.04 -0.93 21.39
N GLY A 113 4.48 -0.64 20.21
CA GLY A 113 3.69 0.57 19.93
C GLY A 113 4.50 1.75 19.40
N LYS A 114 5.84 1.66 19.37
CA LYS A 114 6.70 2.68 18.75
C LYS A 114 6.93 2.36 17.29
N ILE A 115 6.57 3.28 16.42
CA ILE A 115 6.74 3.14 14.97
C ILE A 115 8.04 3.81 14.54
N SER A 116 8.88 3.09 13.80
CA SER A 116 10.05 3.66 13.14
C SER A 116 10.17 3.16 11.71
N ARG A 117 10.54 4.04 10.77
CA ARG A 117 10.78 3.64 9.37
C ARG A 117 12.15 2.99 9.27
N VAL A 118 12.20 1.75 8.81
CA VAL A 118 13.44 0.95 8.72
C VAL A 118 13.90 0.75 7.28
N SER A 119 12.99 0.86 6.30
CA SER A 119 13.32 0.75 4.88
C SER A 119 12.22 1.37 4.00
N GLY A 120 12.40 1.34 2.69
CA GLY A 120 11.38 1.67 1.71
C GLY A 120 11.92 1.70 0.29
N SER A 121 11.03 1.92 -0.67
CA SER A 121 11.35 1.91 -2.09
C SER A 121 10.39 2.81 -2.88
N GLY A 122 10.84 3.29 -4.03
CA GLY A 122 9.97 3.94 -5.03
C GLY A 122 9.03 2.95 -5.73
N ILE A 123 9.21 1.65 -5.54
CA ILE A 123 8.36 0.60 -6.09
C ILE A 123 7.05 0.50 -5.30
N GLY A 124 5.93 0.80 -5.95
CA GLY A 124 4.59 0.79 -5.36
C GLY A 124 3.50 1.04 -6.41
N GLY A 125 2.38 1.62 -5.99
CA GLY A 125 1.26 1.93 -6.89
C GLY A 125 1.61 2.96 -7.98
N GLY A 126 2.51 3.90 -7.70
CA GLY A 126 3.01 4.84 -8.70
C GLY A 126 3.78 4.14 -9.82
N THR A 127 4.58 3.14 -9.48
CA THR A 127 5.27 2.27 -10.44
C THR A 127 4.29 1.45 -11.24
N LEU A 128 3.29 0.84 -10.58
CA LEU A 128 2.23 0.08 -11.25
C LEU A 128 1.53 0.93 -12.32
N MET A 129 1.12 2.15 -11.96
CA MET A 129 0.44 3.06 -12.89
C MET A 129 1.37 3.56 -14.00
N GLY A 130 2.58 4.01 -13.64
CA GLY A 130 3.54 4.60 -14.57
C GLY A 130 4.07 3.58 -15.59
N LEU A 131 4.65 2.48 -15.11
CA LEU A 131 5.17 1.43 -15.99
C LEU A 131 4.05 0.64 -16.64
N GLY A 132 2.93 0.40 -15.95
CA GLY A 132 1.76 -0.27 -16.54
C GLY A 132 1.26 0.48 -17.78
N ARG A 133 1.19 1.81 -17.71
CA ARG A 133 0.85 2.64 -18.87
C ARG A 133 1.86 2.52 -20.00
N LEU A 134 3.15 2.51 -19.71
CA LEU A 134 4.19 2.37 -20.74
C LEU A 134 4.13 0.99 -21.42
N LEU A 135 3.87 -0.07 -20.65
CA LEU A 135 3.87 -1.45 -21.13
C LEU A 135 2.58 -1.85 -21.85
N THR A 136 1.44 -1.28 -21.47
CA THR A 136 0.11 -1.75 -21.92
C THR A 136 -0.73 -0.67 -22.60
N GLY A 137 -0.36 0.61 -22.45
CA GLY A 137 -1.16 1.76 -22.85
C GLY A 137 -2.29 2.14 -21.87
N GLU A 138 -2.58 1.31 -20.86
CA GLU A 138 -3.68 1.54 -19.91
C GLU A 138 -3.38 2.67 -18.92
N LYS A 139 -4.39 3.50 -18.64
CA LYS A 139 -4.27 4.64 -17.72
C LYS A 139 -5.10 4.48 -16.45
N ASP A 140 -6.03 3.53 -16.44
CA ASP A 140 -6.92 3.27 -15.33
C ASP A 140 -6.38 2.15 -14.43
N PHE A 141 -6.47 2.37 -13.12
CA PHE A 141 -5.97 1.41 -12.13
C PHE A 141 -6.73 0.09 -12.19
N SER A 142 -8.07 0.13 -12.29
CA SER A 142 -8.88 -1.08 -12.31
C SER A 142 -8.67 -1.89 -13.59
N SER A 143 -8.49 -1.22 -14.73
CA SER A 143 -8.10 -1.87 -15.99
C SER A 143 -6.74 -2.57 -15.88
N LEU A 144 -5.72 -1.90 -15.32
CA LEU A 144 -4.41 -2.51 -15.10
C LEU A 144 -4.46 -3.74 -14.19
N VAL A 145 -5.26 -3.67 -13.11
CA VAL A 145 -5.47 -4.81 -12.21
C VAL A 145 -6.18 -5.97 -12.94
N SER A 146 -7.17 -5.67 -13.77
CA SER A 146 -7.89 -6.68 -14.57
C SER A 146 -6.96 -7.39 -15.56
N LEU A 147 -6.09 -6.63 -16.23
CA LEU A 147 -5.06 -7.18 -17.11
C LEU A 147 -4.10 -8.09 -16.36
N ALA A 148 -3.58 -7.63 -15.23
CA ALA A 148 -2.67 -8.43 -14.41
C ALA A 148 -3.30 -9.73 -13.91
N GLY A 149 -4.61 -9.72 -13.61
CA GLY A 149 -5.35 -10.92 -13.21
C GLY A 149 -5.65 -11.91 -14.33
N SER A 150 -5.60 -11.45 -15.59
CA SER A 150 -5.88 -12.28 -16.78
C SER A 150 -4.61 -12.80 -17.46
N GLY A 151 -3.45 -12.21 -17.15
CA GLY A 151 -2.16 -12.59 -17.72
C GLY A 151 -1.40 -13.64 -16.90
N LYS A 152 -0.28 -14.09 -17.47
CA LYS A 152 0.66 -15.02 -16.86
C LYS A 152 2.06 -14.42 -16.88
N ALA A 153 2.59 -14.10 -15.70
CA ALA A 153 3.92 -13.51 -15.56
C ALA A 153 5.02 -14.39 -16.19
N GLU A 154 4.89 -15.72 -16.11
CA GLU A 154 5.86 -16.68 -16.69
C GLU A 154 6.00 -16.59 -18.23
N ASN A 155 5.07 -15.94 -18.93
CA ASN A 155 5.20 -15.69 -20.36
C ASN A 155 6.18 -14.53 -20.65
N ALA A 156 6.37 -13.61 -19.70
CA ALA A 156 7.27 -12.47 -19.81
C ALA A 156 8.55 -12.62 -18.97
N ASP A 157 8.48 -13.38 -17.88
CA ASP A 157 9.56 -13.59 -16.91
C ASP A 157 10.38 -14.83 -17.25
N ILE A 158 11.71 -14.75 -17.10
CA ILE A 158 12.57 -15.94 -17.09
C ILE A 158 12.45 -16.57 -15.70
N MET A 159 12.01 -17.82 -15.66
CA MET A 159 11.92 -18.63 -14.45
C MET A 159 13.22 -19.39 -14.23
N VAL A 160 13.51 -19.80 -12.99
CA VAL A 160 14.71 -20.62 -12.69
C VAL A 160 14.72 -21.92 -13.50
N LYS A 161 13.56 -22.58 -13.66
CA LYS A 161 13.43 -23.79 -14.49
C LYS A 161 13.84 -23.57 -15.96
N ASP A 162 13.68 -22.35 -16.48
CA ASP A 162 14.02 -22.04 -17.87
C ASP A 162 15.54 -21.98 -18.07
N ILE A 163 16.30 -21.62 -17.03
CA ILE A 163 17.77 -21.53 -17.06
C ILE A 163 18.41 -22.91 -16.91
N TYR A 164 17.88 -23.74 -16.01
CA TYR A 164 18.50 -25.02 -15.66
C TYR A 164 18.08 -26.17 -16.58
N SER A 165 17.05 -26.00 -17.40
CA SER A 165 16.59 -27.03 -18.34
C SER A 165 17.71 -27.55 -19.26
N PRO A 166 17.85 -28.89 -19.45
CA PRO A 166 16.95 -29.96 -19.00
C PRO A 166 17.28 -30.54 -17.61
N SER A 167 18.17 -29.91 -16.84
CA SER A 167 18.57 -30.37 -15.50
C SER A 167 17.65 -29.85 -14.39
N ASP A 168 17.68 -30.51 -13.23
CA ASP A 168 16.96 -30.06 -12.05
C ASP A 168 17.63 -28.81 -11.44
N PRO A 169 16.84 -27.76 -11.09
CA PRO A 169 17.37 -26.55 -10.50
C PRO A 169 17.75 -26.73 -9.01
N PRO A 170 18.73 -25.98 -8.50
CA PRO A 170 19.17 -26.06 -7.10
C PRO A 170 18.20 -25.39 -6.11
N ILE A 171 17.20 -24.66 -6.62
CA ILE A 171 16.12 -24.00 -5.88
C ILE A 171 14.80 -24.22 -6.63
N ASP A 172 13.67 -23.82 -6.05
CA ASP A 172 12.36 -23.96 -6.68
C ASP A 172 12.35 -23.34 -8.09
N GLY A 173 12.11 -24.19 -9.11
CA GLY A 173 12.12 -23.81 -10.51
C GLY A 173 11.00 -22.84 -10.90
N SER A 174 9.96 -22.70 -10.07
CA SER A 174 8.86 -21.75 -10.24
C SER A 174 9.19 -20.33 -9.76
N LEU A 175 10.38 -20.11 -9.19
CA LEU A 175 10.88 -18.79 -8.85
C LEU A 175 11.29 -18.02 -10.10
N THR A 176 11.07 -16.71 -10.06
CA THR A 176 11.58 -15.79 -11.07
C THR A 176 13.10 -15.71 -10.97
N ALA A 177 13.79 -15.92 -12.09
CA ALA A 177 15.21 -15.62 -12.21
C ALA A 177 15.44 -14.19 -12.74
N SER A 178 14.61 -13.75 -13.70
CA SER A 178 14.63 -12.37 -14.22
C SER A 178 13.25 -11.92 -14.66
N ASN A 179 12.70 -10.89 -14.00
CA ASN A 179 11.46 -10.25 -14.45
C ASN A 179 11.66 -9.66 -15.86
N PHE A 180 10.64 -9.77 -16.71
CA PHE A 180 10.63 -9.31 -18.11
C PHE A 180 11.71 -9.91 -19.02
N GLY A 181 12.50 -10.88 -18.56
CA GLY A 181 13.66 -11.39 -19.29
C GLY A 181 13.33 -12.17 -20.58
N LYS A 182 12.07 -12.59 -20.79
CA LYS A 182 11.63 -13.24 -22.03
C LYS A 182 11.20 -12.26 -23.12
N ILE A 183 11.09 -10.97 -22.80
CA ILE A 183 10.66 -9.96 -23.77
C ILE A 183 11.82 -9.67 -24.73
N ASN A 184 11.81 -10.36 -25.86
CA ASN A 184 12.70 -10.09 -26.98
C ASN A 184 11.97 -9.31 -28.09
N ASP A 185 10.68 -9.56 -28.29
CA ASP A 185 9.85 -9.02 -29.38
C ASP A 185 8.41 -8.72 -28.88
N ASP A 186 7.56 -8.11 -29.73
CA ASP A 186 6.17 -7.72 -29.44
C ASP A 186 5.16 -8.88 -29.22
N GLN A 187 5.62 -10.12 -29.13
CA GLN A 187 4.74 -11.29 -28.99
C GLN A 187 4.11 -11.43 -27.60
N VAL A 188 4.64 -10.75 -26.59
CA VAL A 188 4.10 -10.80 -25.22
C VAL A 188 2.87 -9.90 -25.11
N SER A 189 1.76 -10.52 -24.70
CA SER A 189 0.47 -9.85 -24.52
C SER A 189 0.54 -8.73 -23.47
N ARG A 190 -0.39 -7.77 -23.55
CA ARG A 190 -0.47 -6.69 -22.55
C ARG A 190 -0.87 -7.22 -21.17
N GLU A 191 -1.66 -8.28 -21.14
CA GLU A 191 -2.06 -9.02 -19.94
C GLU A 191 -0.83 -9.63 -19.26
N ASP A 192 0.02 -10.33 -20.01
CA ASP A 192 1.24 -10.95 -19.47
C ASP A 192 2.25 -9.89 -18.98
N LYS A 193 2.38 -8.77 -19.70
CA LYS A 193 3.19 -7.62 -19.27
C LYS A 193 2.67 -7.03 -17.96
N ALA A 194 1.36 -6.87 -17.79
CA ALA A 194 0.75 -6.39 -16.55
C ALA A 194 0.92 -7.38 -15.39
N ALA A 195 0.80 -8.69 -15.67
CA ALA A 195 1.02 -9.75 -14.69
C ALA A 195 2.48 -9.78 -14.21
N SER A 196 3.45 -9.70 -15.13
CA SER A 196 4.88 -9.62 -14.83
C SER A 196 5.24 -8.34 -14.05
N LEU A 197 4.66 -7.18 -14.40
CA LEU A 197 4.84 -5.94 -13.62
C LEU A 197 4.35 -6.12 -12.18
N THR A 198 3.16 -6.70 -12.02
CA THR A 198 2.58 -6.93 -10.68
C THR A 198 3.41 -7.93 -9.88
N ASN A 199 3.96 -8.96 -10.54
CA ASN A 199 4.88 -9.92 -9.95
C ASN A 199 6.17 -9.27 -9.47
N MET A 200 6.85 -8.49 -10.32
CA MET A 200 8.07 -7.76 -9.98
C MET A 200 7.86 -6.83 -8.77
N ILE A 201 6.73 -6.11 -8.73
CA ILE A 201 6.39 -5.23 -7.60
C ILE A 201 6.24 -6.05 -6.31
N ALA A 202 5.49 -7.16 -6.36
CA ALA A 202 5.30 -8.03 -5.19
C ALA A 202 6.63 -8.62 -4.69
N GLU A 203 7.41 -9.23 -5.58
CA GLU A 203 8.71 -9.84 -5.27
C GLU A 203 9.68 -8.82 -4.66
N THR A 204 9.76 -7.62 -5.23
CA THR A 204 10.63 -6.56 -4.70
C THR A 204 10.20 -6.13 -3.31
N ILE A 205 8.90 -5.94 -3.08
CA ILE A 205 8.37 -5.52 -1.78
C ILE A 205 8.62 -6.63 -0.74
N VAL A 206 8.36 -7.89 -1.07
CA VAL A 206 8.61 -9.01 -0.16
C VAL A 206 10.10 -9.12 0.14
N LEU A 207 10.98 -9.09 -0.87
CA LEU A 207 12.44 -9.18 -0.68
C LEU A 207 12.98 -8.09 0.27
N LEU A 208 12.50 -6.85 0.14
CA LEU A 208 12.87 -5.76 1.04
C LEU A 208 12.30 -5.96 2.46
N SER A 209 11.06 -6.45 2.55
CA SER A 209 10.41 -6.74 3.83
C SER A 209 11.10 -7.88 4.57
N THR A 210 11.55 -8.94 3.87
CA THR A 210 12.30 -10.07 4.44
C THR A 210 13.58 -9.61 5.11
N GLN A 211 14.34 -8.73 4.47
CA GLN A 211 15.59 -8.22 5.03
C GLN A 211 15.35 -7.48 6.35
N ALA A 212 14.31 -6.64 6.40
CA ALA A 212 13.90 -5.98 7.63
C ALA A 212 13.39 -6.99 8.68
N ALA A 213 12.59 -7.98 8.26
CA ALA A 213 11.98 -8.97 9.14
C ALA A 213 13.04 -9.85 9.82
N VAL A 214 14.02 -10.32 9.05
CA VAL A 214 15.15 -11.11 9.57
C VAL A 214 15.99 -10.28 10.52
N ARG A 215 16.35 -9.04 10.15
CA ARG A 215 17.15 -8.14 11.00
C ARG A 215 16.51 -7.88 12.36
N HIS A 216 15.19 -7.70 12.38
CA HIS A 216 14.45 -7.33 13.58
C HIS A 216 13.73 -8.52 14.25
N GLN A 217 13.93 -9.74 13.76
CA GLN A 217 13.31 -10.97 14.28
C GLN A 217 11.78 -10.86 14.35
N ILE A 218 11.18 -10.37 13.25
CA ILE A 218 9.74 -10.23 13.09
C ILE A 218 9.21 -11.32 12.17
N ASP A 219 8.09 -11.92 12.55
CA ASP A 219 7.38 -12.90 11.73
C ASP A 219 6.13 -12.30 11.06
N ASP A 220 5.45 -11.37 11.75
CA ASP A 220 4.19 -10.78 11.26
C ASP A 220 4.44 -9.54 10.38
N ILE A 221 3.96 -9.61 9.14
CA ILE A 221 4.08 -8.56 8.13
C ILE A 221 2.70 -8.08 7.72
N ILE A 222 2.37 -6.85 8.08
CA ILE A 222 1.05 -6.25 7.94
C ILE A 222 1.11 -5.35 6.71
N TYR A 223 0.33 -5.68 5.69
CA TYR A 223 0.24 -4.94 4.43
C TYR A 223 -0.94 -3.98 4.44
N ILE A 224 -0.64 -2.71 4.19
CA ILE A 224 -1.63 -1.63 4.08
C ILE A 224 -1.40 -0.79 2.82
N GLY A 225 -2.24 0.21 2.60
CA GLY A 225 -2.10 1.17 1.51
C GLY A 225 -3.09 0.96 0.37
N SER A 226 -3.37 2.05 -0.36
CA SER A 226 -4.44 2.09 -1.35
C SER A 226 -4.20 1.21 -2.57
N THR A 227 -2.94 0.87 -2.88
CA THR A 227 -2.60 0.00 -4.01
C THR A 227 -3.13 -1.43 -3.85
N LEU A 228 -3.47 -1.82 -2.62
CA LEU A 228 -4.06 -3.12 -2.30
C LEU A 228 -5.59 -3.14 -2.46
N LEU A 229 -6.24 -1.97 -2.54
CA LEU A 229 -7.70 -1.90 -2.69
C LEU A 229 -8.11 -2.44 -4.06
N HIS A 230 -8.99 -3.44 -4.05
CA HIS A 230 -9.47 -4.13 -5.26
C HIS A 230 -8.35 -4.74 -6.14
N ASN A 231 -7.13 -4.89 -5.61
CA ASN A 231 -6.00 -5.47 -6.32
C ASN A 231 -5.71 -6.89 -5.82
N ALA A 232 -6.61 -7.81 -6.17
CA ALA A 232 -6.49 -9.22 -5.79
C ALA A 232 -5.19 -9.88 -6.31
N PRO A 233 -4.72 -9.62 -7.56
CA PRO A 233 -3.46 -10.18 -8.05
C PRO A 233 -2.26 -9.82 -7.16
N LEU A 234 -2.09 -8.54 -6.82
CA LEU A 234 -0.98 -8.11 -5.96
C LEU A 234 -1.09 -8.70 -4.55
N LYS A 235 -2.29 -8.70 -3.95
CA LYS A 235 -2.50 -9.32 -2.63
C LYS A 235 -2.13 -10.79 -2.61
N HIS A 236 -2.54 -11.54 -3.63
CA HIS A 236 -2.23 -12.96 -3.74
C HIS A 236 -0.72 -13.21 -3.84
N LEU A 237 0.00 -12.42 -4.64
CA LEU A 237 1.46 -12.55 -4.79
C LEU A 237 2.21 -12.17 -3.50
N LEU A 238 1.80 -11.08 -2.83
CA LEU A 238 2.36 -10.71 -1.53
C LEU A 238 2.14 -11.83 -0.50
N GLN A 239 0.93 -12.41 -0.45
CA GLN A 239 0.64 -13.54 0.44
C GLN A 239 1.51 -14.76 0.10
N LYS A 240 1.59 -15.14 -1.17
CA LYS A 240 2.36 -16.28 -1.66
C LYS A 240 3.85 -16.15 -1.30
N TYR A 241 4.48 -15.05 -1.67
CA TYR A 241 5.92 -14.88 -1.47
C TYR A 241 6.28 -14.68 0.00
N THR A 242 5.43 -14.02 0.78
CA THR A 242 5.66 -13.86 2.23
C THR A 242 5.52 -15.18 2.98
N ALA A 243 4.56 -16.03 2.63
CA ALA A 243 4.46 -17.38 3.20
C ALA A 243 5.67 -18.25 2.81
N MET A 244 6.15 -18.13 1.57
CA MET A 244 7.28 -18.90 1.04
C MET A 244 8.60 -18.65 1.80
N ILE A 245 8.80 -17.45 2.32
CA ILE A 245 9.95 -17.09 3.16
C ILE A 245 9.74 -17.38 4.66
N GLY A 246 8.66 -18.07 5.02
CA GLY A 246 8.34 -18.42 6.42
C GLY A 246 7.87 -17.25 7.27
N LYS A 247 7.21 -16.25 6.67
CA LYS A 247 6.65 -15.08 7.39
C LYS A 247 5.12 -15.07 7.27
N ASN A 248 4.46 -14.35 8.17
CA ASN A 248 3.00 -14.30 8.26
C ASN A 248 2.48 -13.03 7.57
N PRO A 249 1.90 -13.12 6.37
CA PRO A 249 1.26 -11.99 5.73
C PRO A 249 -0.10 -11.69 6.37
N VAL A 250 -0.31 -10.46 6.81
CA VAL A 250 -1.58 -9.98 7.38
C VAL A 250 -2.10 -8.82 6.53
N PHE A 251 -3.37 -8.90 6.15
CA PHE A 251 -4.09 -7.82 5.48
C PHE A 251 -5.27 -7.41 6.36
N ILE A 252 -5.43 -6.11 6.58
CA ILE A 252 -6.51 -5.56 7.40
C ILE A 252 -7.54 -4.83 6.55
N GLN A 253 -8.81 -4.95 6.95
CA GLN A 253 -9.90 -4.18 6.38
C GLN A 253 -9.65 -2.70 6.62
N ASN A 254 -9.97 -1.86 5.63
CA ASN A 254 -9.72 -0.42 5.67
C ASN A 254 -8.23 -0.02 5.84
N GLY A 255 -7.28 -0.93 5.61
CA GLY A 255 -5.84 -0.64 5.76
C GLY A 255 -5.35 0.59 4.97
N ALA A 256 -5.97 0.92 3.83
CA ALA A 256 -5.65 2.13 3.07
C ALA A 256 -5.92 3.45 3.81
N TYR A 257 -6.71 3.42 4.88
CA TYR A 257 -7.10 4.57 5.68
C TYR A 257 -6.31 4.69 6.99
N CYS A 258 -5.32 3.82 7.25
CA CYS A 258 -4.57 3.82 8.51
C CYS A 258 -3.95 5.19 8.84
N GLY A 259 -3.38 5.90 7.87
CA GLY A 259 -2.82 7.24 8.09
C GLY A 259 -3.87 8.24 8.54
N ALA A 260 -5.02 8.29 7.84
CA ALA A 260 -6.12 9.19 8.19
C ALA A 260 -6.74 8.82 9.55
N LEU A 261 -6.88 7.53 9.83
CA LEU A 261 -7.38 7.02 11.09
C LEU A 261 -6.45 7.33 12.27
N GLY A 262 -5.13 7.14 12.11
CA GLY A 262 -4.18 7.50 13.16
C GLY A 262 -4.14 9.00 13.44
N ALA A 263 -4.28 9.83 12.40
CA ALA A 263 -4.43 11.28 12.56
C ALA A 263 -5.70 11.62 13.36
N LEU A 264 -6.83 10.99 13.02
CA LEU A 264 -8.09 11.14 13.76
C LEU A 264 -7.93 10.74 15.25
N LEU A 265 -7.25 9.62 15.52
CA LEU A 265 -7.04 9.10 16.89
C LEU A 265 -6.02 9.91 17.70
N SER A 266 -5.32 10.86 17.07
CA SER A 266 -4.39 11.78 17.73
C SER A 266 -5.09 13.05 18.28
N LEU A 267 -6.43 13.14 18.15
CA LEU A 267 -7.29 14.21 18.67
C LEU A 267 -7.85 13.98 20.08
#